data_AF-A0A6J6ABG4-F1
#
_entry.id   AF-A0A6J6ABG4-F1
#
_cell.length_a   1.000
_cell.length_b   1.000
_cell.length_c   1.000
_cell.angle_alpha   90.00
_cell.angle_beta   90.00
_cell.angle_gamma   90.00
#
_symmetry.space_group_name_H-M   'P 1'
#
loop_
_entity.id
_entity.type
_entity.pdbx_description
1 polymer ?
#
loop_
_entity_poly.entity_id
_entity_poly.type
_entity_poly.pdbx_seq_one_letter_code
_entity_poly.pdbx_strand_id
1 'polypeptide(L)'
;MGHDVNYLAIVGALGRFKREGERPLFPMNLAADYGGGGTMMAFGIAAALFERSVSGKGQVIDGAMVDGVAGQLALPLAHLAMGRLHPAGHNFYDSGAHYYEVYETADHRYLAVGALEPKFYAVTLERLGLADRTDLPGQNDRSGWPMMKELFAATIAQRTMAEWVQVFDGAEACVTPVLELDEALAHPHNTERGTYVEYEGVVQPGVAPRFSRTPGALDRVPPATGQHTDEVLAELGCTVDDIARLRADGTIA
;
A
#
# COMPACT_ATOMS: atom_id res chain seq x y z
N MET A 1 -24.13 7.97 0.27
CA MET A 1 -23.16 7.80 1.37
C MET A 1 -22.64 6.38 1.27
N GLY A 2 -21.32 6.20 1.32
CA GLY A 2 -20.66 4.90 1.24
C GLY A 2 -19.30 4.99 1.91
N HIS A 3 -18.70 3.83 2.15
CA HIS A 3 -17.34 3.69 2.67
C HIS A 3 -16.38 3.31 1.54
N ASP A 4 -15.08 3.35 1.82
CA ASP A 4 -13.99 2.77 1.01
C ASP A 4 -14.40 1.58 0.12
N VAL A 5 -14.96 0.51 0.68
CA VAL A 5 -15.38 -0.70 -0.03
C VAL A 5 -16.41 -0.41 -1.13
N ASN A 6 -17.34 0.52 -0.88
CA ASN A 6 -18.35 0.91 -1.85
C ASN A 6 -17.73 1.71 -3.00
N TYR A 7 -16.76 2.58 -2.69
CA TYR A 7 -16.09 3.38 -3.70
C TYR A 7 -15.11 2.55 -4.54
N LEU A 8 -14.40 1.59 -3.95
CA LEU A 8 -13.66 0.57 -4.71
C LEU A 8 -14.59 -0.23 -5.63
N ALA A 9 -15.79 -0.58 -5.16
CA ALA A 9 -16.74 -1.37 -5.94
C ALA A 9 -17.28 -0.60 -7.16
N ILE A 10 -17.76 0.63 -6.97
CA ILE A 10 -18.43 1.39 -8.04
C ILE A 10 -17.47 1.80 -9.17
N VAL A 11 -16.19 2.02 -8.86
CA VAL A 11 -15.16 2.36 -9.86
C VAL A 11 -14.52 1.11 -10.50
N GLY A 12 -14.95 -0.09 -10.12
CA GLY A 12 -14.47 -1.34 -10.69
C GLY A 12 -13.12 -1.84 -10.14
N ALA A 13 -12.51 -1.12 -9.19
CA ALA A 13 -11.24 -1.53 -8.57
C ALA A 13 -11.40 -2.80 -7.71
N LEU A 14 -12.47 -2.90 -6.91
CA LEU A 14 -12.70 -4.04 -6.02
C LEU A 14 -12.70 -5.36 -6.78
N GLY A 15 -13.31 -5.39 -7.97
CA GLY A 15 -13.37 -6.57 -8.82
C GLY A 15 -12.00 -7.09 -9.31
N ARG A 16 -10.93 -6.30 -9.13
CA ARG A 16 -9.56 -6.66 -9.51
C ARG A 16 -8.77 -7.31 -8.37
N PHE A 17 -9.15 -7.09 -7.11
CA PHE A 17 -8.52 -7.72 -5.95
C PHE A 17 -9.06 -9.14 -5.74
N LYS A 18 -8.75 -10.07 -6.64
CA LYS A 18 -9.12 -11.48 -6.51
C LYS A 18 -8.28 -12.40 -7.39
N ARG A 19 -8.23 -13.67 -7.00
CA ARG A 19 -7.79 -14.75 -7.89
C ARG A 19 -8.93 -15.20 -8.80
N GLU A 20 -8.57 -16.00 -9.80
CA GLU A 20 -9.55 -16.67 -10.64
C GLU A 20 -10.49 -17.56 -9.81
N GLY A 21 -11.79 -17.51 -10.10
CA GLY A 21 -12.80 -18.31 -9.41
C GLY A 21 -13.19 -17.83 -8.00
N GLU A 22 -12.44 -16.88 -7.43
CA GLU A 22 -12.70 -16.37 -6.09
C GLU A 22 -13.58 -15.11 -6.08
N ARG A 23 -14.13 -14.78 -4.91
CA ARG A 23 -14.80 -13.50 -4.67
C ARG A 23 -13.77 -12.38 -4.51
N PRO A 24 -14.11 -11.11 -4.84
CA PRO A 24 -13.29 -9.96 -4.47
C PRO A 24 -12.91 -9.94 -2.99
N LEU A 25 -11.63 -9.71 -2.72
CA LEU A 25 -11.08 -9.42 -1.41
C LEU A 25 -11.00 -7.91 -1.22
N PHE A 26 -11.54 -7.43 -0.10
CA PHE A 26 -11.46 -6.04 0.27
C PHE A 26 -10.08 -5.74 0.90
N PRO A 27 -9.22 -4.89 0.31
CA PRO A 27 -7.81 -4.71 0.71
C PRO A 27 -7.66 -3.74 1.89
N MET A 28 -8.53 -3.88 2.90
CA MET A 28 -8.72 -2.90 3.97
C MET A 28 -9.03 -1.50 3.42
N ASN A 29 -9.02 -0.49 4.30
CA ASN A 29 -9.24 0.91 3.94
C ASN A 29 -8.02 1.57 3.25
N LEU A 30 -6.95 0.82 2.98
CA LEU A 30 -5.70 1.36 2.45
C LEU A 30 -5.86 1.96 1.05
N ALA A 31 -6.60 1.31 0.16
CA ALA A 31 -6.68 1.71 -1.25
C ALA A 31 -7.57 2.94 -1.45
N ALA A 32 -8.77 2.96 -0.86
CA ALA A 32 -9.72 4.05 -1.06
C ALA A 32 -9.63 5.15 -0.01
N ASP A 33 -9.73 4.88 1.30
CA ASP A 33 -9.69 5.94 2.31
C ASP A 33 -8.32 6.64 2.30
N TYR A 34 -7.23 5.88 2.40
CA TYR A 34 -5.89 6.47 2.46
C TYR A 34 -5.38 6.83 1.08
N GLY A 35 -5.30 5.87 0.16
CA GLY A 35 -4.73 6.09 -1.17
C GLY A 35 -5.57 7.01 -2.06
N GLY A 36 -6.86 6.72 -2.20
CA GLY A 36 -7.76 7.45 -3.10
C GLY A 36 -8.34 8.73 -2.47
N GLY A 37 -8.48 8.79 -1.15
CA GLY A 37 -9.04 9.92 -0.43
C GLY A 37 -7.96 10.81 0.18
N GLY A 38 -7.43 10.39 1.33
CA GLY A 38 -6.55 11.20 2.19
C GLY A 38 -5.28 11.68 1.48
N THR A 39 -4.55 10.79 0.81
CA THR A 39 -3.33 11.16 0.08
C THR A 39 -3.62 12.06 -1.12
N MET A 40 -4.68 11.79 -1.88
CA MET A 40 -5.07 12.64 -3.02
C MET A 40 -5.49 14.04 -2.56
N MET A 41 -6.25 14.14 -1.46
CA MET A 41 -6.65 15.41 -0.89
C MET A 41 -5.45 16.19 -0.34
N ALA A 42 -4.52 15.52 0.37
CA ALA A 42 -3.30 16.15 0.86
C ALA A 42 -2.44 16.69 -0.30
N PHE A 43 -2.31 15.93 -1.39
CA PHE A 43 -1.64 16.40 -2.61
C PHE A 43 -2.37 17.60 -3.23
N GLY A 44 -3.70 17.56 -3.32
CA GLY A 44 -4.51 18.68 -3.80
C GLY A 44 -4.33 19.95 -2.98
N ILE A 45 -4.29 19.83 -1.64
CA ILE A 45 -4.03 20.95 -0.73
C ILE A 45 -2.62 21.50 -0.96
N ALA A 46 -1.61 20.65 -1.05
CA ALA A 46 -0.24 21.08 -1.33
C ALA A 46 -0.13 21.81 -2.68
N ALA A 47 -0.79 21.29 -3.72
CA ALA A 47 -0.84 21.93 -5.03
C ALA A 47 -1.58 23.28 -4.99
N ALA A 48 -2.69 23.39 -4.26
CA ALA A 48 -3.43 24.64 -4.08
C ALA A 48 -2.63 25.68 -3.29
N LEU A 49 -1.87 25.26 -2.27
CA LEU A 49 -0.96 26.14 -1.54
C LEU A 49 0.18 26.65 -2.43
N PHE A 50 0.71 25.79 -3.30
CA PHE A 50 1.69 26.19 -4.30
C PHE A 50 1.10 27.19 -5.31
N GLU A 51 -0.08 26.93 -5.86
CA GLU A 51 -0.79 27.85 -6.76
C GLU A 51 -1.02 29.22 -6.09
N ARG A 52 -1.53 29.21 -4.85
CA ARG A 52 -1.76 30.42 -4.06
C ARG A 52 -0.49 31.24 -3.86
N SER A 53 0.68 30.60 -3.79
CA SER A 53 1.96 31.31 -3.65
C SER A 53 2.29 32.19 -4.87
N VAL A 54 1.69 31.90 -6.02
CA VAL A 54 1.83 32.66 -7.27
C VAL A 54 0.65 33.59 -7.47
N SER A 55 -0.58 33.11 -7.29
CA SER A 55 -1.80 33.83 -7.62
C SER A 55 -2.30 34.77 -6.51
N GLY A 56 -1.93 34.48 -5.25
CA GLY A 56 -2.48 35.11 -4.05
C GLY A 56 -3.92 34.71 -3.72
N LYS A 57 -4.54 33.79 -4.49
CA LYS A 57 -5.95 33.41 -4.34
C LYS A 57 -6.08 32.01 -3.76
N GLY A 58 -7.13 31.81 -2.96
CA GLY A 58 -7.55 30.47 -2.57
C GLY A 58 -8.42 29.83 -3.66
N GLN A 59 -8.66 28.53 -3.52
CA GLN A 59 -9.59 27.79 -4.37
C GLN A 59 -10.31 26.69 -3.58
N VAL A 60 -11.41 26.20 -4.13
CA VAL A 60 -12.13 25.03 -3.61
C VAL A 60 -11.54 23.78 -4.25
N ILE A 61 -11.23 22.78 -3.43
CA ILE A 61 -10.81 21.46 -3.90
C ILE A 61 -12.01 20.54 -3.75
N ASP A 62 -12.55 20.08 -4.89
CA ASP A 62 -13.48 18.95 -4.90
C ASP A 62 -12.67 17.66 -4.91
N GLY A 63 -12.72 16.91 -3.82
CA GLY A 63 -12.00 15.64 -3.71
C GLY A 63 -12.92 14.53 -3.29
N ALA A 64 -13.21 13.66 -4.24
CA ALA A 64 -14.00 12.47 -4.04
C ALA A 64 -13.10 11.22 -4.11
N MET A 65 -13.31 10.27 -3.19
CA MET A 65 -12.56 9.00 -3.18
C MET A 65 -12.71 8.24 -4.51
N VAL A 66 -13.87 8.33 -5.16
CA VAL A 66 -14.10 7.69 -6.46
C VAL A 66 -13.12 8.18 -7.53
N ASP A 67 -12.80 9.48 -7.54
CA ASP A 67 -11.89 10.04 -8.53
C ASP A 67 -10.44 9.61 -8.24
N GLY A 68 -10.05 9.63 -6.96
CA GLY A 68 -8.73 9.18 -6.55
C GLY A 68 -8.49 7.70 -6.83
N VAL A 69 -9.46 6.83 -6.53
CA VAL A 69 -9.37 5.41 -6.88
C VAL A 69 -9.39 5.20 -8.39
N ALA A 70 -10.24 5.91 -9.14
CA ALA A 70 -10.26 5.82 -10.60
C ALA A 70 -8.92 6.22 -11.22
N GLY A 71 -8.25 7.24 -10.66
CA GLY A 71 -6.90 7.64 -11.06
C GLY A 71 -5.86 6.52 -10.89
N GLN A 72 -5.98 5.72 -9.83
CA GLN A 72 -5.10 4.56 -9.60
C GLN A 72 -5.32 3.43 -10.63
N LEU A 73 -6.46 3.40 -11.33
CA LEU A 73 -6.77 2.40 -12.36
C LEU A 73 -6.22 2.75 -13.76
N ALA A 74 -5.39 3.80 -13.89
CA ALA A 74 -4.87 4.24 -15.18
C ALA A 74 -4.21 3.11 -16.01
N LEU A 75 -3.35 2.28 -15.41
CA LEU A 75 -2.69 1.18 -16.11
C LEU A 75 -3.69 0.07 -16.53
N PRO A 76 -4.56 -0.48 -15.66
CA PRO A 76 -5.63 -1.38 -16.07
C PRO A 76 -6.52 -0.82 -17.19
N LEU A 77 -6.91 0.45 -17.11
CA LEU A 77 -7.76 1.09 -18.12
C LEU A 77 -7.03 1.25 -19.46
N ALA A 78 -5.74 1.57 -19.44
CA ALA A 78 -4.91 1.60 -20.65
C ALA A 78 -4.82 0.21 -21.29
N HIS A 79 -4.60 -0.85 -20.50
CA HIS A 79 -4.62 -2.23 -21.01
C HIS A 79 -5.98 -2.62 -21.56
N LEU A 80 -7.07 -2.19 -20.93
CA LEU A 80 -8.43 -2.44 -21.43
C LEU A 80 -8.63 -1.79 -22.81
N ALA A 81 -8.22 -0.53 -22.97
CA ALA A 81 -8.30 0.18 -24.24
C ALA A 81 -7.46 -0.47 -25.35
N MET A 82 -6.34 -1.11 -25.00
CA MET A 82 -5.50 -1.87 -25.93
C MET A 82 -6.00 -3.29 -26.22
N GLY A 83 -7.09 -3.74 -25.59
CA GLY A 83 -7.55 -5.13 -25.67
C GLY A 83 -6.59 -6.14 -25.01
N ARG A 84 -5.80 -5.67 -24.04
CA ARG A 84 -4.76 -6.45 -23.32
C ARG A 84 -5.10 -6.70 -21.85
N LEU A 85 -6.23 -6.19 -21.36
CA LEU A 85 -6.69 -6.49 -20.00
C LEU A 85 -7.42 -7.84 -20.00
N HIS A 86 -6.92 -8.76 -19.20
CA HIS A 86 -7.53 -10.07 -18.96
C HIS A 86 -8.34 -10.06 -17.65
N PRO A 87 -9.19 -11.07 -17.41
CA PRO A 87 -9.85 -11.24 -16.11
C PRO A 87 -8.87 -11.17 -14.93
N ALA A 88 -9.37 -10.84 -13.74
CA ALA A 88 -8.54 -10.78 -12.54
C ALA A 88 -7.85 -12.12 -12.26
N GLY A 89 -6.57 -12.08 -11.88
CA GLY A 89 -5.76 -13.28 -11.71
C GLY A 89 -5.15 -13.83 -13.00
N HIS A 90 -5.23 -13.10 -14.11
CA HIS A 90 -4.66 -13.50 -15.42
C HIS A 90 -3.73 -12.43 -16.02
N ASN A 91 -3.32 -11.41 -15.28
CA ASN A 91 -2.42 -10.37 -15.75
C ASN A 91 -1.07 -10.48 -15.05
N PHE A 92 -0.05 -9.87 -15.64
CA PHE A 92 1.33 -9.97 -15.14
C PHE A 92 1.58 -9.23 -13.82
N TYR A 93 0.59 -8.47 -13.33
CA TYR A 93 0.69 -7.62 -12.13
C TYR A 93 -0.47 -7.82 -11.14
N ASP A 94 -1.26 -8.88 -11.31
CA ASP A 94 -2.42 -9.17 -10.45
C ASP A 94 -2.51 -10.65 -10.04
N SER A 95 -1.38 -11.27 -9.72
CA SER A 95 -1.27 -12.70 -9.37
C SER A 95 -1.47 -13.67 -10.54
N GLY A 96 -1.58 -13.20 -11.80
CA GLY A 96 -1.68 -14.09 -12.95
C GLY A 96 -0.37 -14.71 -13.41
N ALA A 97 0.73 -13.98 -13.34
CA ALA A 97 2.05 -14.47 -13.71
C ALA A 97 2.72 -15.21 -12.55
N HIS A 98 3.43 -16.30 -12.84
CA HIS A 98 4.15 -17.08 -11.83
C HIS A 98 5.29 -16.31 -11.14
N TYR A 99 5.81 -15.27 -11.78
CA TYR A 99 6.84 -14.38 -11.25
C TYR A 99 6.28 -13.11 -10.58
N TYR A 100 4.96 -13.01 -10.40
CA TYR A 100 4.31 -11.93 -9.66
C TYR A 100 3.12 -12.45 -8.85
N GLU A 101 3.42 -13.18 -7.77
CA GLU A 101 2.45 -13.95 -6.98
C GLU A 101 2.98 -14.23 -5.57
N VAL A 102 2.08 -14.64 -4.67
CA VAL A 102 2.39 -15.12 -3.33
C VAL A 102 2.28 -16.65 -3.26
N TYR A 103 3.33 -17.31 -2.77
CA TYR A 103 3.45 -18.77 -2.68
C TYR A 103 3.59 -19.25 -1.24
N GLU A 104 2.92 -20.35 -0.91
CA GLU A 104 2.97 -21.00 0.40
C GLU A 104 4.24 -21.85 0.54
N THR A 105 4.88 -21.78 1.71
CA THR A 105 6.09 -22.53 2.09
C THR A 105 5.73 -23.79 2.88
N ALA A 106 6.72 -24.65 3.17
CA ALA A 106 6.50 -25.92 3.86
C ALA A 106 5.88 -25.78 5.27
N ASP A 107 6.02 -24.62 5.89
CA ASP A 107 5.53 -24.26 7.22
C ASP A 107 4.26 -23.40 7.19
N HIS A 108 3.50 -23.40 6.09
CA HIS A 108 2.25 -22.63 5.90
C HIS A 108 2.42 -21.12 6.04
N ARG A 109 3.65 -20.64 5.84
CA ARG A 109 4.00 -19.23 5.69
C ARG A 109 4.06 -18.91 4.19
N TYR A 110 4.40 -17.67 3.83
CA TYR A 110 4.36 -17.24 2.43
C TYR A 110 5.58 -16.44 2.00
N LEU A 111 5.95 -16.60 0.73
CA LEU A 111 6.87 -15.70 0.02
C LEU A 111 6.11 -14.88 -1.02
N ALA A 112 6.40 -13.59 -1.08
CA ALA A 112 6.00 -12.74 -2.19
C ALA A 112 7.10 -12.78 -3.26
N VAL A 113 6.73 -13.14 -4.49
CA VAL A 113 7.61 -13.12 -5.67
C VAL A 113 7.19 -11.96 -6.55
N GLY A 114 8.13 -11.06 -6.87
CA GLY A 114 7.90 -9.85 -7.64
C GLY A 114 8.89 -9.64 -8.79
N ALA A 115 9.36 -10.72 -9.42
CA ALA A 115 10.45 -10.71 -10.39
C ALA A 115 9.98 -10.40 -11.83
N LEU A 116 9.47 -9.19 -12.09
CA LEU A 116 9.01 -8.77 -13.43
C LEU A 116 10.16 -8.68 -14.44
N GLU A 117 11.28 -8.12 -14.03
CA GLU A 117 12.39 -7.83 -14.91
C GLU A 117 13.18 -9.11 -15.23
N PRO A 118 13.53 -9.38 -16.50
CA PRO A 118 14.20 -10.62 -16.90
C PRO A 118 15.45 -10.97 -16.09
N LYS A 119 16.23 -9.97 -15.66
CA LYS A 119 17.42 -10.18 -14.83
C LYS A 119 17.09 -10.75 -13.45
N PHE A 120 16.06 -10.23 -12.78
CA PHE A 120 15.64 -10.69 -11.46
C PHE A 120 14.91 -12.03 -11.56
N TYR A 121 14.18 -12.25 -12.66
CA TYR A 121 13.57 -13.55 -12.97
C TYR A 121 14.61 -14.65 -13.17
N ALA A 122 15.70 -14.38 -13.89
CA ALA A 122 16.80 -15.34 -14.06
C ALA A 122 17.43 -15.73 -12.73
N VAL A 123 17.72 -14.75 -11.85
CA VAL A 123 18.23 -15.02 -10.49
C VAL A 123 17.21 -15.82 -9.68
N THR A 124 15.91 -15.52 -9.82
CA THR A 124 14.85 -16.28 -9.16
C THR A 124 14.86 -17.75 -9.59
N LEU A 125 14.97 -18.03 -10.89
CA LEU A 125 15.07 -19.40 -11.39
C LEU A 125 16.35 -20.11 -10.88
N GLU A 126 17.48 -19.41 -10.82
CA GLU A 126 18.72 -19.94 -10.27
C GLU A 126 18.54 -20.35 -8.80
N ARG A 127 18.00 -19.45 -7.97
CA ARG A 127 17.79 -19.68 -6.53
C ARG A 127 16.74 -20.76 -6.25
N LEU A 128 15.74 -20.91 -7.12
CA LEU A 128 14.78 -22.02 -7.07
C LEU A 128 15.35 -23.34 -7.60
N GLY A 129 16.57 -23.37 -8.16
CA GLY A 129 17.16 -24.56 -8.76
C GLY A 129 16.51 -24.97 -10.08
N LEU A 130 15.91 -24.00 -10.79
CA LEU A 130 15.18 -24.20 -12.05
C LEU A 130 15.94 -23.69 -13.28
N ALA A 131 17.08 -23.01 -13.11
CA ALA A 131 17.81 -22.37 -14.20
C ALA A 131 18.34 -23.35 -15.28
N ASP A 132 18.69 -24.58 -14.90
CA ASP A 132 19.23 -25.58 -15.84
C ASP A 132 18.15 -26.32 -16.63
N ARG A 133 16.86 -26.08 -16.36
CA ARG A 133 15.76 -26.70 -17.09
C ARG A 133 15.60 -26.07 -18.47
N THR A 134 15.62 -26.90 -19.50
CA THR A 134 15.49 -26.48 -20.91
C THR A 134 14.06 -26.60 -21.44
N ASP A 135 13.17 -27.23 -20.67
CA ASP A 135 11.78 -27.49 -21.02
C ASP A 135 10.80 -26.42 -20.51
N LEU A 136 11.31 -25.34 -19.89
CA LEU A 136 10.48 -24.27 -19.36
C LEU A 136 10.04 -23.28 -20.46
N PRO A 137 8.76 -22.83 -20.44
CA PRO A 137 8.28 -21.78 -21.33
C PRO A 137 8.98 -20.45 -21.02
N GLY A 138 8.96 -19.55 -22.01
CA GLY A 138 9.48 -18.20 -21.82
C GLY A 138 8.70 -17.45 -20.72
N GLN A 139 9.37 -16.53 -20.00
CA GLN A 139 8.78 -15.78 -18.89
C GLN A 139 7.39 -15.21 -19.22
N ASN A 140 7.25 -14.53 -20.36
CA ASN A 140 6.01 -13.87 -20.77
C ASN A 140 5.11 -14.76 -21.66
N ASP A 141 5.40 -16.06 -21.80
CA ASP A 141 4.52 -17.01 -22.47
C ASP A 141 3.36 -17.38 -21.54
N ARG A 142 2.24 -16.68 -21.74
CA ARG A 142 1.02 -16.85 -20.94
C ARG A 142 0.44 -18.26 -20.99
N SER A 143 0.66 -19.00 -22.08
CA SER A 143 0.16 -20.37 -22.18
C SER A 143 0.86 -21.32 -21.21
N GLY A 144 2.11 -20.98 -20.84
CA GLY A 144 2.91 -21.71 -19.88
C GLY A 144 2.72 -21.29 -18.42
N TRP A 145 2.08 -20.15 -18.15
CA TRP A 145 1.92 -19.62 -16.78
C TRP A 145 1.26 -20.59 -15.80
N PRO A 146 0.16 -21.30 -16.14
CA PRO A 146 -0.46 -22.25 -15.20
C PRO A 146 0.53 -23.34 -14.73
N MET A 147 1.26 -23.95 -15.67
CA MET A 147 2.28 -24.96 -15.34
C MET A 147 3.43 -24.35 -14.52
N MET A 148 3.87 -23.14 -14.87
CA MET A 148 4.93 -22.46 -14.12
C MET A 148 4.50 -22.09 -12.70
N LYS A 149 3.23 -21.72 -12.49
CA LYS A 149 2.67 -21.46 -11.15
C LYS A 149 2.69 -22.73 -10.30
N GLU A 150 2.27 -23.86 -10.86
CA GLU A 150 2.33 -25.16 -10.18
C GLU A 150 3.77 -25.53 -9.83
N LEU A 151 4.72 -25.34 -10.76
CA LEU A 151 6.14 -25.59 -10.53
C LEU A 151 6.71 -24.70 -9.43
N PHE A 152 6.44 -23.39 -9.46
CA PHE A 152 6.90 -22.45 -8.43
C PHE A 152 6.32 -22.82 -7.07
N ALA A 153 5.02 -23.10 -6.99
CA ALA A 153 4.36 -23.52 -5.76
C ALA A 153 4.95 -24.82 -5.22
N ALA A 154 5.12 -25.84 -6.07
CA ALA A 154 5.68 -27.13 -5.67
C ALA A 154 7.15 -27.02 -5.22
N THR A 155 7.95 -26.14 -5.85
CA THR A 155 9.32 -25.89 -5.43
C THR A 155 9.35 -25.15 -4.09
N ILE A 156 8.62 -24.05 -3.96
CA ILE A 156 8.61 -23.21 -2.75
C ILE A 156 8.05 -23.99 -1.54
N ALA A 157 7.07 -24.86 -1.74
CA ALA A 157 6.54 -25.71 -0.67
C ALA A 157 7.52 -26.76 -0.10
N GLN A 158 8.72 -26.92 -0.69
CA GLN A 158 9.72 -27.89 -0.20
C GLN A 158 10.54 -27.41 0.99
N ARG A 159 10.56 -26.11 1.26
CA ARG A 159 11.35 -25.51 2.35
C ARG A 159 10.50 -24.53 3.15
N THR A 160 10.89 -24.32 4.39
CA THR A 160 10.29 -23.33 5.27
C THR A 160 10.58 -21.91 4.77
N MET A 161 9.78 -20.93 5.20
CA MET A 161 10.04 -19.53 4.87
C MET A 161 11.43 -19.07 5.30
N ALA A 162 11.90 -19.50 6.48
CA ALA A 162 13.21 -19.13 6.99
C ALA A 162 14.36 -19.66 6.11
N GLU A 163 14.27 -20.89 5.63
CA GLU A 163 15.25 -21.46 4.69
C GLU A 163 15.24 -20.71 3.35
N TRP A 164 14.08 -20.32 2.84
CA TRP A 164 14.01 -19.53 1.62
C TRP A 164 14.58 -18.13 1.80
N VAL A 165 14.32 -17.48 2.93
CA VAL A 165 14.93 -16.18 3.25
C VAL A 165 16.45 -16.28 3.19
N GLN A 166 17.05 -17.36 3.72
CA GLN A 166 18.50 -17.59 3.61
C GLN A 166 18.97 -17.81 2.16
N VAL A 167 18.20 -18.52 1.34
CA VAL A 167 18.53 -18.75 -0.08
C VAL A 167 18.50 -17.45 -0.89
N PHE A 168 17.57 -16.56 -0.58
CA PHE A 168 17.38 -15.28 -1.28
C PHE A 168 18.12 -14.11 -0.63
N ASP A 169 18.79 -14.32 0.51
CA ASP A 169 19.54 -13.27 1.19
C ASP A 169 20.66 -12.70 0.28
N GLY A 170 20.71 -11.38 0.19
CA GLY A 170 21.59 -10.66 -0.73
C GLY A 170 21.36 -10.90 -2.24
N ALA A 171 20.33 -11.66 -2.63
CA ALA A 171 20.04 -11.94 -4.03
C ALA A 171 19.18 -10.83 -4.66
N GLU A 172 19.53 -10.44 -5.89
CA GLU A 172 18.71 -9.53 -6.71
C GLU A 172 17.54 -10.30 -7.37
N ALA A 173 16.64 -10.87 -6.57
CA ALA A 173 15.57 -11.76 -7.05
C ALA A 173 14.14 -11.19 -6.87
N CYS A 174 13.96 -10.08 -6.15
CA CYS A 174 12.64 -9.55 -5.80
C CYS A 174 11.73 -10.59 -5.12
N VAL A 175 12.31 -11.42 -4.24
CA VAL A 175 11.58 -12.40 -3.42
C VAL A 175 11.75 -12.03 -1.95
N THR A 176 10.64 -11.91 -1.21
CA THR A 176 10.65 -11.52 0.21
C THR A 176 9.66 -12.35 1.03
N PRO A 177 9.89 -12.54 2.33
CA PRO A 177 8.90 -13.15 3.20
C PRO A 177 7.65 -12.26 3.33
N VAL A 178 6.48 -12.89 3.44
CA VAL A 178 5.25 -12.21 3.90
C VAL A 178 5.26 -12.25 5.42
N LEU A 179 5.56 -11.10 6.02
CA LEU A 179 5.73 -10.94 7.45
C LEU A 179 4.40 -10.63 8.14
N GLU A 180 4.26 -11.13 9.37
CA GLU A 180 3.28 -10.61 10.31
C GLU A 180 3.68 -9.22 10.81
N LEU A 181 2.74 -8.48 11.40
CA LEU A 181 2.99 -7.08 11.81
C LEU A 181 4.14 -6.97 12.81
N ASP A 182 4.18 -7.82 13.83
CA ASP A 182 5.23 -7.86 14.85
C ASP A 182 6.61 -8.23 14.26
N GLU A 183 6.66 -9.18 13.33
CA GLU A 183 7.87 -9.51 12.60
C GLU A 183 8.36 -8.34 11.73
N ALA A 184 7.44 -7.61 11.09
CA ALA A 184 7.77 -6.44 10.29
C ALA A 184 8.36 -5.30 11.15
N LEU A 185 7.94 -5.14 12.41
CA LEU A 185 8.52 -4.18 13.34
C LEU A 185 10.00 -4.46 13.62
N ALA A 186 10.38 -5.75 13.69
CA ALA A 186 11.73 -6.19 14.00
C ALA A 186 12.63 -6.42 12.77
N HIS A 187 12.05 -6.44 11.56
CA HIS A 187 12.79 -6.78 10.34
C HIS A 187 13.99 -5.83 10.10
N PRO A 188 15.20 -6.34 9.81
CA PRO A 188 16.41 -5.51 9.71
C PRO A 188 16.28 -4.30 8.78
N HIS A 189 15.65 -4.48 7.61
CA HIS A 189 15.40 -3.39 6.66
C HIS A 189 14.50 -2.28 7.24
N ASN A 190 13.48 -2.65 8.03
CA ASN A 190 12.56 -1.69 8.63
C ASN A 190 13.20 -0.96 9.81
N THR A 191 14.01 -1.67 10.60
CA THR A 191 14.83 -1.10 11.67
C THR A 191 15.86 -0.11 11.12
N GLU A 192 16.65 -0.52 10.11
CA GLU A 192 17.67 0.34 9.48
C GLU A 192 17.04 1.59 8.87
N ARG A 193 15.87 1.44 8.24
CA ARG A 193 15.15 2.58 7.69
C ARG A 193 14.48 3.45 8.74
N GLY A 194 14.26 2.99 9.97
CA GLY A 194 13.35 3.65 10.91
C GLY A 194 11.93 3.76 10.31
N THR A 195 11.46 2.67 9.68
CA THR A 195 10.10 2.59 9.12
C THR A 195 9.06 2.67 10.23
N TYR A 196 9.35 2.03 11.36
CA TYR A 196 8.58 2.12 12.60
C TYR A 196 9.43 2.78 13.67
N VAL A 197 8.78 3.56 14.52
CA VAL A 197 9.41 4.29 15.63
C VAL A 197 8.57 4.11 16.89
N GLU A 198 9.22 4.19 18.04
CA GLU A 198 8.54 4.27 19.33
C GLU A 198 8.54 5.72 19.81
N TYR A 199 7.36 6.22 20.16
CA TYR A 199 7.19 7.56 20.73
C TYR A 199 6.17 7.50 21.84
N GLU A 200 6.53 8.02 23.03
CA GLU A 200 5.68 7.97 24.23
C GLU A 200 5.16 6.56 24.55
N GLY A 201 6.01 5.54 24.37
CA GLY A 201 5.69 4.13 24.62
C GLY A 201 4.80 3.45 23.58
N VAL A 202 4.52 4.11 22.45
CA VAL A 202 3.68 3.58 21.37
C VAL A 202 4.52 3.34 20.12
N VAL A 203 4.52 2.11 19.61
CA VAL A 203 5.12 1.75 18.32
C VAL A 203 4.17 2.12 17.19
N GLN A 204 4.66 2.92 16.23
CA GLN A 204 3.87 3.42 15.11
C GLN A 204 4.75 3.68 13.87
N PRO A 205 4.17 3.87 12.67
CA PRO A 205 4.93 4.29 11.50
C PRO A 205 5.68 5.60 11.75
N GLY A 206 6.92 5.66 11.31
CA GLY A 206 7.69 6.91 11.27
C GLY A 206 7.15 7.88 10.23
N VAL A 207 7.53 9.16 10.35
CA VAL A 207 7.09 10.20 9.41
C VAL A 207 7.57 9.90 7.99
N ALA A 208 6.64 9.96 7.02
CA ALA A 208 6.89 9.73 5.61
C ALA A 208 6.16 10.77 4.74
N PRO A 209 6.76 11.23 3.62
CA PRO A 209 8.13 10.96 3.18
C PRO A 209 9.17 11.68 4.05
N ARG A 210 10.44 11.25 3.96
CA ARG A 210 11.55 11.88 4.68
C ARG A 210 12.14 13.01 3.85
N PHE A 211 12.11 14.22 4.38
CA PHE A 211 12.73 15.38 3.75
C PHE A 211 14.13 15.63 4.29
N SER A 212 15.09 15.84 3.40
CA SER A 212 16.49 16.09 3.78
C SER A 212 16.72 17.47 4.40
N ARG A 213 15.88 18.46 4.09
CA ARG A 213 16.00 19.85 4.57
C ARG A 213 15.05 20.22 5.70
N THR A 214 13.88 19.58 5.74
CA THR A 214 12.80 19.86 6.70
C THR A 214 12.24 18.54 7.23
N PRO A 215 13.07 17.75 7.94
CA PRO A 215 12.62 16.47 8.45
C PRO A 215 11.43 16.67 9.40
N GLY A 216 10.37 15.89 9.21
CA GLY A 216 9.26 15.86 10.15
C GLY A 216 9.64 15.11 11.43
N ALA A 217 8.93 15.39 12.51
CA ALA A 217 9.13 14.76 13.81
C ALA A 217 7.79 14.43 14.45
N LEU A 218 7.78 13.40 15.30
CA LEU A 218 6.71 13.17 16.26
C LEU A 218 7.00 14.04 17.48
N ASP A 219 6.18 15.05 17.72
CA ASP A 219 6.39 16.05 18.77
C ASP A 219 5.22 16.16 19.76
N ARG A 220 4.12 15.43 19.52
CA ARG A 220 2.91 15.44 20.34
C ARG A 220 2.21 14.08 20.34
N VAL A 221 1.53 13.79 21.44
CA VAL A 221 0.57 12.67 21.52
C VAL A 221 -0.78 13.09 20.93
N PRO A 222 -1.62 12.14 20.48
CA PRO A 222 -2.99 12.43 20.09
C PRO A 222 -3.74 13.16 21.21
N PRO A 223 -4.39 14.31 20.93
CA PRO A 223 -5.07 15.06 21.96
C PRO A 223 -6.35 14.37 22.42
N ALA A 224 -6.71 14.55 23.69
CA ALA A 224 -8.04 14.20 24.17
C ALA A 224 -9.10 15.10 23.49
N THR A 225 -10.34 14.61 23.41
CA THR A 225 -11.46 15.40 22.91
C THR A 225 -11.60 16.69 23.72
N GLY A 226 -11.56 17.83 23.05
CA GLY A 226 -11.69 19.16 23.67
C GLY A 226 -10.42 19.70 24.34
N GLN A 227 -9.29 18.98 24.30
CA GLN A 227 -8.05 19.37 25.01
C GLN A 227 -7.58 20.80 24.70
N HIS A 228 -7.74 21.25 23.45
CA HIS A 228 -7.27 22.57 22.99
C HIS A 228 -8.41 23.56 22.73
N THR A 229 -9.65 23.27 23.17
CA THR A 229 -10.82 24.12 22.88
C THR A 229 -10.61 25.56 23.36
N ASP A 230 -10.24 25.74 24.62
CA ASP A 230 -10.11 27.08 25.24
C ASP A 230 -8.94 27.85 24.65
N GLU A 231 -7.83 27.17 24.35
CA GLU A 231 -6.64 27.74 23.69
C GLU A 231 -7.02 28.31 22.31
N VAL A 232 -7.66 27.51 21.46
CA VAL A 232 -8.05 27.92 20.11
C VAL A 232 -9.09 29.05 20.15
N LEU A 233 -10.07 29.00 21.06
CA LEU A 233 -11.06 30.08 21.19
C LEU A 233 -10.43 31.40 21.66
N ALA A 234 -9.45 31.34 22.56
CA ALA A 234 -8.70 32.51 22.97
C ALA A 234 -7.88 33.11 21.81
N GLU A 235 -7.24 32.28 20.98
CA GLU A 235 -6.53 32.74 19.76
C GLU A 235 -7.45 33.44 18.75
N LEU A 236 -8.73 33.02 18.69
CA LEU A 236 -9.77 33.65 17.88
C LEU A 236 -10.35 34.93 18.51
N GLY A 237 -9.93 35.29 19.73
CA GLY A 237 -10.34 36.51 20.43
C GLY A 237 -11.57 36.35 21.32
N CYS A 238 -12.03 35.12 21.61
CA CYS A 238 -13.10 34.89 22.58
C CYS A 238 -12.63 35.22 23.99
N THR A 239 -13.48 35.91 24.76
CA THR A 239 -13.22 36.15 26.18
C THR A 239 -13.51 34.91 27.02
N VAL A 240 -13.02 34.89 28.27
CA VAL A 240 -13.35 33.83 29.24
C VAL A 240 -14.87 33.70 29.43
N ASP A 241 -15.58 34.82 29.42
CA ASP A 241 -17.05 34.85 29.54
C ASP A 241 -17.73 34.26 28.30
N ASP A 242 -17.20 34.51 27.09
CA ASP A 242 -17.71 33.89 25.86
C ASP A 242 -17.56 32.37 25.89
N ILE A 243 -16.38 31.89 26.30
CA ILE A 243 -16.08 30.45 26.40
C ILE A 243 -16.98 29.79 27.46
N ALA A 244 -17.13 30.42 28.63
CA ALA A 244 -18.00 29.93 29.68
C ALA A 244 -19.46 29.81 29.22
N ARG A 245 -19.95 30.81 28.47
CA ARG A 245 -21.28 30.78 27.85
C ARG A 245 -21.42 29.64 26.83
N LEU A 246 -20.47 29.50 25.91
CA LEU A 246 -20.49 28.42 24.90
C LEU A 246 -20.53 27.03 25.54
N ARG A 247 -19.79 26.85 26.65
CA ARG A 247 -19.78 25.60 27.41
C ARG A 247 -21.09 25.37 28.16
N ALA A 248 -21.64 26.41 28.79
CA ALA A 248 -22.94 26.35 29.47
C ALA A 248 -24.09 26.00 28.49
N ASP A 249 -24.00 26.47 27.24
CA ASP A 249 -24.97 26.20 26.18
C ASP A 249 -24.76 24.82 25.52
N GLY A 250 -23.71 24.07 25.88
CA GLY A 250 -23.38 22.77 25.28
C GLY A 250 -22.86 22.86 23.83
N THR A 251 -22.44 24.05 23.39
CA THR A 251 -21.86 24.26 22.05
C THR A 251 -20.44 23.70 21.96
N ILE A 252 -19.72 23.73 23.07
CA ILE A 252 -18.38 23.16 23.23
C ILE A 252 -18.35 22.20 24.43
N ALA A 253 -17.46 21.20 24.39
CA ALA A 253 -17.19 20.29 25.48
C ALA A 253 -16.24 20.90 26.53
#